data_AF-A0A7W0M0E3-F1
#
_entry.id   AF-A0A7W0M0E3-F1
#
_cell.length_a   1.000
_cell.length_b   1.000
_cell.length_c   1.000
_cell.angle_alpha   90.00
_cell.angle_beta   90.00
_cell.angle_gamma   90.00
#
_symmetry.space_group_name_H-M   'P 1'
#
loop_
_entity.id
_entity.type
_entity.pdbx_description
1 polymer ?
#
loop_
_entity_poly.entity_id
_entity_poly.type
_entity_poly.pdbx_seq_one_letter_code
_entity_poly.pdbx_strand_id
1 'polypeptide(L)'
;MTSQPLRSRLAIVALLGALLAVPMLTTGVQAQAARQLTGPTLAPLSFPADPDGLPAPARWGKELDPAAGYQPQLACTAKPSRGIVKLRRLALDTYGRGGLSPAYARSCAYGGTSEHKDGRAWDWMLDVGNRADSRAAADFLGWLTGRVPSGAPGEMASRLGVMYVIYNREIWSSYSPGWRDYTGYDPHASHIHISLSWNGARAHTSFWTGRVWPSDYGTCQLFEGQPATVPTPQPRIRPCPAPALPPRSSTQPFGWLGSSGEYVATGQRLLGIQQSGSFGRATRTAVLGYQSRHDLPRTGALDKPTWASLMPSTRVLNVPSWTAAQAAQWGCDEAGSPTLHRRDAGRAVYALQVSLELPPAWRNGYFGRGTAAEVIEFKARHGLPDTALVGAEVWAALCQRR
;
A
#
# COMPACT_ATOMS: atom_id res chain seq x y z
N MET A 1 0.73 52.91 52.36
CA MET A 1 2.12 53.31 52.69
C MET A 1 2.97 53.06 51.46
N THR A 2 3.31 54.18 50.80
CA THR A 2 4.55 54.48 50.04
C THR A 2 5.06 53.48 49.00
N SER A 3 5.40 53.85 47.77
CA SER A 3 5.21 55.08 46.97
C SER A 3 5.74 54.76 45.56
N GLN A 4 5.12 55.40 44.59
CA GLN A 4 5.27 55.27 43.15
C GLN A 4 6.56 55.92 42.57
N PRO A 5 6.81 55.81 41.25
CA PRO A 5 8.12 55.81 40.60
C PRO A 5 8.49 57.18 40.00
N LEU A 6 9.70 57.30 39.43
CA LEU A 6 10.02 58.42 38.53
C LEU A 6 11.01 58.02 37.43
N ARG A 7 10.74 58.60 36.26
CA ARG A 7 11.38 58.42 34.96
C ARG A 7 12.61 59.33 34.81
N SER A 8 13.39 59.04 33.77
CA SER A 8 13.98 60.01 32.81
C SER A 8 15.39 60.59 33.03
N ARG A 9 16.22 60.29 32.01
CA ARG A 9 17.05 61.18 31.16
C ARG A 9 18.55 61.42 31.49
N LEU A 10 19.34 60.96 30.51
CA LEU A 10 20.56 61.51 29.88
C LEU A 10 21.62 62.23 30.72
N ALA A 11 22.89 61.79 30.59
CA ALA A 11 23.96 62.66 30.12
C ALA A 11 25.20 61.84 29.65
N ILE A 12 25.84 62.39 28.62
CA ILE A 12 27.01 61.94 27.89
C ILE A 12 28.28 62.11 28.73
N VAL A 13 29.20 61.15 28.70
CA VAL A 13 30.62 61.39 28.99
C VAL A 13 31.44 60.88 27.81
N ALA A 14 32.03 61.83 27.09
CA ALA A 14 33.02 61.61 26.07
C ALA A 14 34.34 61.21 26.73
N LEU A 15 34.95 60.11 26.27
CA LEU A 15 36.33 59.77 26.55
C LEU A 15 37.08 59.65 25.23
N LEU A 16 37.90 60.67 24.98
CA LEU A 16 38.94 60.71 23.96
C LEU A 16 39.95 59.59 24.24
N GLY A 17 39.99 58.59 23.36
CA GLY A 17 41.00 57.54 23.35
C GLY A 17 41.66 57.49 21.98
N ALA A 18 42.97 57.70 21.97
CA ALA A 18 43.81 57.94 20.81
C ALA A 18 43.77 56.82 19.74
N LEU A 19 43.88 57.24 18.48
CA LEU A 19 44.08 56.38 17.31
C LEU A 19 45.37 55.55 17.45
N LEU A 20 45.23 54.24 17.36
CA LEU A 20 46.26 53.36 16.80
C LEU A 20 45.66 52.70 15.56
N ALA A 21 46.09 53.17 14.39
CA ALA A 21 45.76 52.58 13.11
C ALA A 21 46.45 51.22 12.99
N VAL A 22 45.72 50.14 13.20
CA VAL A 22 46.12 48.80 12.74
C VAL A 22 45.55 48.65 11.33
N PRO A 23 46.37 48.39 10.30
CA PRO A 23 45.85 48.13 8.96
C PRO A 23 45.13 46.77 9.00
N MET A 24 43.79 46.80 9.09
CA MET A 24 43.00 45.64 8.73
C MET A 24 43.11 45.47 7.22
N LEU A 25 43.91 44.50 6.80
CA LEU A 25 43.85 43.92 5.47
C LEU A 25 42.40 43.49 5.23
N THR A 26 41.69 44.27 4.42
CA THR A 26 40.42 43.88 3.82
C THR A 26 40.74 42.75 2.86
N THR A 27 40.76 41.52 3.38
CA THR A 27 40.54 40.37 2.51
C THR A 27 39.13 40.53 1.99
N GLY A 28 39.02 41.00 0.75
CA GLY A 28 37.78 40.99 0.03
C GLY A 28 37.26 39.57 0.06
N VAL A 29 36.22 39.32 0.86
CA VAL A 29 35.37 38.16 0.68
C VAL A 29 34.71 38.40 -0.67
N GLN A 30 35.39 37.97 -1.74
CA GLN A 30 34.70 37.69 -2.99
C GLN A 30 33.59 36.74 -2.59
N ALA A 31 32.34 37.22 -2.68
CA ALA A 31 31.19 36.35 -2.70
C ALA A 31 31.46 35.37 -3.84
N GLN A 32 31.96 34.18 -3.49
CA GLN A 32 31.94 33.05 -4.41
C GLN A 32 30.46 32.83 -4.64
N ALA A 33 29.97 33.34 -5.77
CA ALA A 33 28.69 32.96 -6.30
C ALA A 33 28.63 31.44 -6.18
N ALA A 34 27.71 30.94 -5.35
CA ALA A 34 27.44 29.53 -5.29
C ALA A 34 27.16 29.12 -6.74
N ARG A 35 28.11 28.44 -7.38
CA ARG A 35 27.83 27.69 -8.59
C ARG A 35 26.73 26.75 -8.17
N GLN A 36 25.48 27.09 -8.49
CA GLN A 36 24.45 26.09 -8.64
C GLN A 36 25.08 25.07 -9.56
N LEU A 37 25.39 23.90 -9.02
CA LEU A 37 25.67 22.73 -9.83
C LEU A 37 24.35 22.48 -10.56
N THR A 38 24.19 23.13 -11.71
CA THR A 38 23.27 22.69 -12.74
C THR A 38 23.80 21.33 -13.15
N GLY A 39 23.32 20.28 -12.47
CA GLY A 39 23.44 18.94 -13.00
C GLY A 39 22.95 18.96 -14.45
N PRO A 40 23.51 18.13 -15.33
CA PRO A 40 23.16 18.15 -16.74
C PRO A 40 21.63 18.16 -16.87
N THR A 41 21.10 19.17 -17.55
CA THR A 41 19.71 19.15 -18.00
C THR A 41 19.60 17.94 -18.91
N LEU A 42 19.05 16.84 -18.39
CA LEU A 42 18.91 15.62 -19.16
C LEU A 42 17.99 15.93 -20.33
N ALA A 43 18.41 15.52 -21.54
CA ALA A 43 17.59 15.74 -22.73
C ALA A 43 16.21 15.11 -22.54
N PRO A 44 15.12 15.76 -23.00
CA PRO A 44 13.78 15.20 -22.93
C PRO A 44 13.70 13.85 -23.65
N LEU A 45 12.85 12.94 -23.18
CA LEU A 45 12.66 11.64 -23.82
C LEU A 45 12.20 11.82 -25.26
N SER A 46 12.84 11.08 -26.16
CA SER A 46 12.48 11.01 -27.57
C SER A 46 12.24 9.57 -27.94
N PHE A 47 11.13 9.31 -28.64
CA PHE A 47 10.72 7.98 -29.05
C PHE A 47 10.88 7.80 -30.56
N PRO A 48 11.32 6.63 -31.02
CA PRO A 48 11.36 6.31 -32.45
C PRO A 48 9.95 6.27 -33.03
N ALA A 49 9.84 6.55 -34.33
CA ALA A 49 8.56 6.54 -35.05
C ALA A 49 7.95 5.13 -35.15
N ASP A 50 8.80 4.11 -35.21
CA ASP A 50 8.43 2.69 -35.20
C ASP A 50 9.22 1.99 -34.09
N PRO A 51 8.71 2.02 -32.84
CA PRO A 51 9.40 1.45 -31.69
C PRO A 51 9.34 -0.07 -31.67
N ASP A 52 10.49 -0.69 -31.42
CA ASP A 52 10.59 -2.15 -31.24
C ASP A 52 9.95 -2.55 -29.90
N GLY A 53 8.75 -3.12 -29.96
CA GLY A 53 7.97 -3.53 -28.79
C GLY A 53 8.27 -4.93 -28.24
N LEU A 54 7.64 -5.26 -27.12
CA LEU A 54 7.68 -6.63 -26.59
C LEU A 54 6.83 -7.57 -27.47
N PRO A 55 7.32 -8.79 -27.78
CA PRO A 55 6.55 -9.77 -28.53
C PRO A 55 5.40 -10.31 -27.66
N ALA A 56 4.20 -10.19 -28.19
CA ALA A 56 2.97 -10.66 -27.56
C ALA A 56 2.93 -12.20 -27.46
N PRO A 57 2.76 -12.79 -26.26
CA PRO A 57 2.61 -14.23 -26.12
C PRO A 57 1.22 -14.76 -26.51
N ALA A 58 0.22 -13.89 -26.65
CA ALA A 58 -1.13 -14.25 -27.06
C ALA A 58 -1.63 -13.32 -28.16
N ARG A 59 -2.50 -13.85 -29.04
CA ARG A 59 -3.27 -13.03 -29.98
C ARG A 59 -4.51 -12.48 -29.28
N TRP A 60 -4.87 -11.23 -29.53
CA TRP A 60 -6.04 -10.55 -28.96
C TRP A 60 -6.95 -9.98 -30.05
N GLY A 61 -8.21 -9.75 -29.68
CA GLY A 61 -9.19 -9.11 -30.56
C GLY A 61 -9.11 -7.58 -30.57
N LYS A 62 -10.13 -6.94 -31.15
CA LYS A 62 -10.24 -5.47 -31.22
C LYS A 62 -10.50 -4.82 -29.87
N GLU A 63 -11.07 -5.56 -28.92
CA GLU A 63 -11.34 -5.06 -27.57
C GLU A 63 -10.04 -4.77 -26.81
N LEU A 64 -10.07 -3.70 -26.02
CA LEU A 64 -8.95 -3.22 -25.23
C LEU A 64 -9.24 -3.46 -23.74
N ASP A 65 -8.21 -3.86 -22.99
CA ASP A 65 -8.29 -3.87 -21.52
C ASP A 65 -8.60 -2.46 -21.00
N PRO A 66 -9.37 -2.32 -19.90
CA PRO A 66 -9.59 -1.01 -19.31
C PRO A 66 -8.25 -0.36 -18.92
N ALA A 67 -8.12 0.93 -19.22
CA ALA A 67 -6.96 1.70 -18.79
C ALA A 67 -6.79 1.57 -17.27
N ALA A 68 -5.57 1.28 -16.84
CA ALA A 68 -5.29 1.07 -15.43
C ALA A 68 -5.39 2.40 -14.66
N GLY A 69 -6.40 2.53 -13.79
CA GLY A 69 -6.44 3.58 -12.78
C GLY A 69 -5.32 3.44 -11.75
N TYR A 70 -5.01 4.52 -11.02
CA TYR A 70 -4.09 4.44 -9.90
C TYR A 70 -4.65 3.53 -8.79
N GLN A 71 -3.86 2.55 -8.36
CA GLN A 71 -4.19 1.63 -7.28
C GLN A 71 -3.08 1.69 -6.23
N PRO A 72 -3.34 2.27 -5.05
CA PRO A 72 -2.30 2.48 -4.05
C PRO A 72 -1.77 1.15 -3.52
N GLN A 73 -0.51 1.14 -3.10
CA GLN A 73 0.02 0.06 -2.29
C GLN A 73 -0.67 0.01 -0.92
N LEU A 74 -1.49 -1.04 -0.71
CA LEU A 74 -2.19 -1.28 0.56
C LEU A 74 -1.69 -2.52 1.29
N ALA A 75 -0.99 -3.43 0.62
CA ALA A 75 -0.53 -4.69 1.19
C ALA A 75 1.00 -4.82 1.17
N CYS A 76 1.52 -5.81 1.89
CA CYS A 76 2.94 -6.12 1.92
C CYS A 76 3.16 -7.58 1.50
N THR A 77 3.94 -7.79 0.46
CA THR A 77 4.28 -9.11 -0.08
C THR A 77 5.78 -9.32 -0.08
N ALA A 78 6.22 -10.58 0.03
CA ALA A 78 7.65 -10.93 0.04
C ALA A 78 8.18 -11.33 -1.35
N LYS A 79 7.33 -11.26 -2.38
CA LYS A 79 7.59 -11.83 -3.70
C LYS A 79 7.04 -10.90 -4.77
N PRO A 80 7.71 -10.76 -5.92
CA PRO A 80 7.12 -10.10 -7.07
C PRO A 80 5.86 -10.83 -7.52
N SER A 81 4.96 -10.07 -8.13
CA SER A 81 3.75 -10.59 -8.76
C SER A 81 4.08 -11.41 -10.02
N ARG A 82 3.15 -12.26 -10.45
CA ARG A 82 3.30 -13.08 -11.66
C ARG A 82 3.54 -12.22 -12.89
N GLY A 83 2.83 -11.09 -12.99
CA GLY A 83 2.97 -10.08 -14.03
C GLY A 83 4.38 -9.53 -14.11
N ILE A 84 4.94 -9.08 -12.98
CA ILE A 84 6.32 -8.57 -12.93
C ILE A 84 7.33 -9.63 -13.36
N VAL A 85 7.19 -10.87 -12.87
CA VAL A 85 8.11 -11.97 -13.26
C VAL A 85 8.07 -12.22 -14.77
N LYS A 86 6.86 -12.26 -15.36
CA LYS A 86 6.69 -12.47 -16.81
C LYS A 86 7.18 -11.29 -17.64
N LEU A 87 6.81 -10.06 -17.26
CA LEU A 87 7.22 -8.83 -17.94
C LEU A 87 8.73 -8.69 -17.95
N ARG A 88 9.36 -8.87 -16.78
CA ARG A 88 10.82 -8.85 -16.64
C ARG A 88 11.47 -9.83 -17.60
N ARG A 89 11.05 -11.10 -17.55
CA ARG A 89 11.64 -12.14 -18.42
C ARG A 89 11.55 -11.74 -19.89
N LEU A 90 10.35 -11.35 -20.32
CA LEU A 90 10.11 -10.97 -21.71
C LEU A 90 10.96 -9.77 -22.15
N ALA A 91 11.07 -8.73 -21.30
CA ALA A 91 11.88 -7.56 -21.60
C ALA A 91 13.38 -7.88 -21.68
N LEU A 92 13.90 -8.66 -20.73
CA LEU A 92 15.30 -9.07 -20.75
C LEU A 92 15.62 -9.96 -21.95
N ASP A 93 14.72 -10.89 -22.30
CA ASP A 93 14.87 -11.78 -23.47
C ASP A 93 14.78 -11.00 -24.79
N THR A 94 13.96 -9.94 -24.86
CA THR A 94 13.73 -9.16 -26.09
C THR A 94 14.87 -8.17 -26.37
N TYR A 95 15.26 -7.40 -25.36
CA TYR A 95 16.23 -6.31 -25.57
C TYR A 95 17.66 -6.71 -25.22
N GLY A 96 17.87 -7.76 -24.42
CA GLY A 96 19.20 -8.16 -23.96
C GLY A 96 19.88 -7.12 -23.05
N ARG A 97 19.10 -6.22 -22.43
CA ARG A 97 19.59 -5.09 -21.59
C ARG A 97 19.07 -5.18 -20.16
N GLY A 98 19.83 -4.61 -19.22
CA GLY A 98 19.41 -4.50 -17.82
C GLY A 98 19.50 -5.80 -17.01
N GLY A 99 20.48 -6.68 -17.31
CA GLY A 99 20.67 -7.96 -16.62
C GLY A 99 20.79 -7.88 -15.08
N LEU A 100 21.16 -6.70 -14.53
CA LEU A 100 21.20 -6.42 -13.09
C LEU A 100 19.84 -6.05 -12.48
N SER A 101 18.72 -6.22 -13.19
CA SER A 101 17.39 -5.81 -12.69
C SER A 101 16.73 -6.95 -11.92
N PRO A 102 16.78 -7.03 -10.58
CA PRO A 102 16.06 -8.07 -9.84
C PRO A 102 14.54 -7.80 -9.84
N ALA A 103 13.73 -8.87 -9.98
CA ALA A 103 12.32 -8.82 -9.60
C ALA A 103 12.19 -9.17 -8.11
N TYR A 104 12.33 -8.18 -7.23
CA TYR A 104 12.12 -8.37 -5.79
C TYR A 104 11.09 -7.38 -5.25
N ALA A 105 10.38 -7.81 -4.22
CA ALA A 105 9.57 -6.90 -3.43
C ALA A 105 10.46 -6.20 -2.40
N ARG A 106 10.36 -4.87 -2.28
CA ARG A 106 11.15 -4.09 -1.31
C ARG A 106 10.67 -4.37 0.12
N SER A 107 11.55 -4.12 1.09
CA SER A 107 11.20 -4.11 2.51
C SER A 107 10.02 -3.16 2.72
N CYS A 108 8.99 -3.64 3.42
CA CYS A 108 7.83 -2.82 3.66
C CYS A 108 8.15 -1.72 4.67
N ALA A 109 9.06 -1.98 5.61
CA ALA A 109 9.54 -1.01 6.60
C ALA A 109 10.38 0.15 6.02
N TYR A 110 10.77 0.08 4.76
CA TYR A 110 11.41 1.19 4.06
C TYR A 110 10.41 2.36 3.87
N GLY A 111 10.83 3.61 3.88
CA GLY A 111 9.93 4.78 3.85
C GLY A 111 9.04 4.88 2.60
N GLY A 112 7.95 5.66 2.71
CA GLY A 112 7.05 6.02 1.60
C GLY A 112 6.09 4.90 1.13
N THR A 113 5.08 5.26 0.35
CA THR A 113 4.20 4.29 -0.34
C THR A 113 4.88 3.83 -1.62
N SER A 114 4.89 2.52 -1.91
CA SER A 114 5.46 2.01 -3.15
C SER A 114 4.95 0.62 -3.50
N GLU A 115 4.55 0.42 -4.75
CA GLU A 115 4.13 -0.84 -5.38
C GLU A 115 5.24 -1.91 -5.39
N HIS A 116 6.49 -1.51 -5.12
CA HIS A 116 7.56 -2.47 -4.82
C HIS A 116 7.25 -3.30 -3.57
N LYS A 117 6.51 -2.77 -2.60
CA LYS A 117 6.19 -3.45 -1.34
C LYS A 117 5.07 -4.47 -1.48
N ASP A 118 4.17 -4.29 -2.44
CA ASP A 118 3.13 -5.28 -2.76
C ASP A 118 3.47 -6.18 -3.96
N GLY A 119 4.64 -5.96 -4.58
CA GLY A 119 5.21 -6.79 -5.64
C GLY A 119 4.68 -6.45 -7.04
N ARG A 120 4.04 -5.30 -7.20
CA ARG A 120 3.50 -4.82 -8.48
C ARG A 120 4.43 -3.88 -9.24
N ALA A 121 5.57 -3.50 -8.67
CA ALA A 121 6.57 -2.70 -9.36
C ALA A 121 7.83 -3.48 -9.74
N TRP A 122 8.55 -2.93 -10.71
CA TRP A 122 9.88 -3.38 -11.12
C TRP A 122 10.72 -2.18 -11.60
N ASP A 123 11.97 -2.15 -11.15
CA ASP A 123 12.97 -1.22 -11.66
C ASP A 123 13.82 -1.97 -12.68
N TRP A 124 13.69 -1.59 -13.94
CA TRP A 124 14.47 -2.12 -15.04
C TRP A 124 15.68 -1.22 -15.26
N MET A 125 16.85 -1.70 -14.86
CA MET A 125 18.13 -0.99 -14.88
C MET A 125 18.58 -0.72 -16.32
N LEU A 126 18.23 0.47 -16.81
CA LEU A 126 18.58 1.02 -18.12
C LEU A 126 19.10 2.44 -17.89
N ASP A 127 20.41 2.63 -18.01
CA ASP A 127 21.05 3.91 -17.71
C ASP A 127 20.91 4.89 -18.89
N VAL A 128 20.35 6.08 -18.63
CA VAL A 128 20.18 7.13 -19.66
C VAL A 128 21.50 7.60 -20.27
N GLY A 129 22.61 7.47 -19.55
CA GLY A 129 23.95 7.77 -20.05
C GLY A 129 24.51 6.69 -20.97
N ASN A 130 23.93 5.48 -20.99
CA ASN A 130 24.35 4.40 -21.86
C ASN A 130 23.48 4.39 -23.13
N ARG A 131 24.08 4.75 -24.27
CA ARG A 131 23.37 4.86 -25.56
C ARG A 131 22.49 3.66 -25.91
N ALA A 132 22.94 2.45 -25.61
CA ALA A 132 22.19 1.23 -25.94
C ALA A 132 21.08 0.91 -24.92
N ASP A 133 21.23 1.31 -23.65
CA ASP A 133 20.12 1.28 -22.69
C ASP A 133 19.07 2.32 -23.04
N SER A 134 19.48 3.56 -23.34
CA SER A 134 18.57 4.64 -23.74
C SER A 134 17.78 4.29 -25.00
N ARG A 135 18.41 3.58 -25.95
CA ARG A 135 17.70 3.06 -27.13
C ARG A 135 16.64 2.03 -26.76
N ALA A 136 16.99 1.01 -25.96
CA ALA A 136 16.04 0.01 -25.50
C ALA A 136 14.89 0.63 -24.67
N ALA A 137 15.21 1.63 -23.84
CA ALA A 137 14.21 2.39 -23.09
C ALA A 137 13.27 3.16 -24.03
N ALA A 138 13.80 3.85 -25.05
CA ALA A 138 13.00 4.58 -26.02
C ALA A 138 12.09 3.66 -26.85
N ASP A 139 12.59 2.50 -27.29
CA ASP A 139 11.79 1.49 -27.99
C ASP A 139 10.65 0.98 -27.08
N PHE A 140 10.98 0.51 -25.88
CA PHE A 140 9.96 0.01 -24.95
C PHE A 140 8.92 1.06 -24.58
N LEU A 141 9.34 2.27 -24.19
CA LEU A 141 8.45 3.34 -23.73
C LEU A 141 7.61 3.92 -24.87
N GLY A 142 8.18 4.07 -26.07
CA GLY A 142 7.46 4.50 -27.26
C GLY A 142 6.37 3.50 -27.65
N TRP A 143 6.70 2.20 -27.65
CA TRP A 143 5.73 1.12 -27.90
C TRP A 143 4.65 1.05 -26.82
N LEU A 144 5.05 1.18 -25.55
CA LEU A 144 4.16 1.05 -24.40
C LEU A 144 3.11 2.17 -24.35
N THR A 145 3.55 3.41 -24.58
CA THR A 145 2.75 4.63 -24.39
C THR A 145 2.14 5.16 -25.69
N GLY A 146 2.59 4.64 -26.83
CA GLY A 146 2.11 4.97 -28.16
C GLY A 146 0.69 4.49 -28.47
N ARG A 147 0.29 4.63 -29.74
CA ARG A 147 -1.10 4.44 -30.20
C ARG A 147 -1.40 3.09 -30.85
N VAL A 148 -0.47 2.13 -30.86
CA VAL A 148 -0.53 0.97 -31.76
C VAL A 148 -1.07 -0.30 -31.10
N PRO A 149 -1.77 -1.19 -31.85
CA PRO A 149 -2.26 -1.04 -33.22
C PRO A 149 -3.65 -0.36 -33.41
N SER A 150 -4.42 -0.10 -32.36
CA SER A 150 -5.82 0.37 -32.41
C SER A 150 -6.01 1.88 -32.59
N GLY A 151 -4.96 2.68 -32.43
CA GLY A 151 -5.00 4.15 -32.43
C GLY A 151 -5.14 4.79 -31.03
N ALA A 152 -5.43 4.00 -30.00
CA ALA A 152 -5.63 4.47 -28.62
C ALA A 152 -4.29 4.77 -27.92
N PRO A 153 -4.08 5.96 -27.32
CA PRO A 153 -2.89 6.25 -26.52
C PRO A 153 -2.69 5.24 -25.39
N GLY A 154 -1.47 4.74 -25.21
CA GLY A 154 -1.14 3.77 -24.17
C GLY A 154 -1.87 2.44 -24.34
N GLU A 155 -2.12 2.00 -25.57
CA GLU A 155 -2.78 0.71 -25.80
C GLU A 155 -2.01 -0.42 -25.13
N MET A 156 -0.70 -0.50 -25.36
CA MET A 156 0.14 -1.55 -24.80
C MET A 156 0.27 -1.43 -23.29
N ALA A 157 0.24 -0.21 -22.73
CA ALA A 157 0.12 -0.01 -21.29
C ALA A 157 -1.18 -0.61 -20.74
N SER A 158 -2.31 -0.40 -21.42
CA SER A 158 -3.59 -1.00 -21.03
C SER A 158 -3.54 -2.53 -21.13
N ARG A 159 -3.00 -3.07 -22.24
CA ARG A 159 -2.88 -4.52 -22.45
C ARG A 159 -1.89 -5.19 -21.50
N LEU A 160 -0.86 -4.50 -21.01
CA LEU A 160 0.03 -5.01 -19.97
C LEU A 160 -0.50 -4.78 -18.54
N GLY A 161 -1.50 -3.91 -18.39
CA GLY A 161 -2.00 -3.47 -17.08
C GLY A 161 -0.98 -2.58 -16.35
N VAL A 162 -0.30 -1.69 -17.06
CA VAL A 162 0.63 -0.71 -16.48
C VAL A 162 -0.16 0.50 -15.99
N MET A 163 0.01 0.89 -14.72
CA MET A 163 -0.56 2.12 -14.17
C MET A 163 0.27 3.32 -14.57
N TYR A 164 1.59 3.23 -14.39
CA TYR A 164 2.52 4.30 -14.72
C TYR A 164 3.95 3.79 -14.90
N VAL A 165 4.75 4.58 -15.59
CA VAL A 165 6.20 4.41 -15.75
C VAL A 165 6.92 5.73 -15.45
N ILE A 166 8.13 5.64 -14.90
CA ILE A 166 9.00 6.79 -14.63
C ILE A 166 10.38 6.50 -15.22
N TYR A 167 10.92 7.44 -15.97
CA TYR A 167 12.28 7.37 -16.50
C TYR A 167 12.81 8.77 -16.75
N ASN A 168 14.07 9.04 -16.40
CA ASN A 168 14.75 10.29 -16.73
C ASN A 168 13.99 11.56 -16.31
N ARG A 169 13.50 11.61 -15.07
CA ARG A 169 12.65 12.71 -14.54
C ARG A 169 11.35 12.95 -15.31
N GLU A 170 10.86 11.97 -16.04
CA GLU A 170 9.55 12.03 -16.67
C GLU A 170 8.66 10.88 -16.21
N ILE A 171 7.37 11.15 -16.07
CA ILE A 171 6.35 10.17 -15.70
C ILE A 171 5.26 10.13 -16.77
N TRP A 172 4.83 8.92 -17.13
CA TRP A 172 3.63 8.67 -17.91
C TRP A 172 2.68 7.77 -17.12
N SER A 173 1.37 7.97 -17.23
CA SER A 173 0.37 7.10 -16.60
C SER A 173 -0.84 6.81 -17.46
N SER A 174 -1.44 5.64 -17.28
CA SER A 174 -2.64 5.20 -18.03
C SER A 174 -3.89 6.02 -17.68
N TYR A 175 -3.94 6.60 -16.48
CA TYR A 175 -5.06 7.42 -16.01
C TYR A 175 -4.88 8.93 -16.27
N SER A 176 -3.72 9.33 -16.77
CA SER A 176 -3.44 10.68 -17.24
C SER A 176 -2.44 10.54 -18.39
N PRO A 177 -2.90 10.16 -19.59
CA PRO A 177 -2.00 9.85 -20.70
C PRO A 177 -1.25 11.10 -21.16
N GLY A 178 0.06 10.94 -21.37
CA GLY A 178 0.99 12.02 -21.70
C GLY A 178 2.20 12.02 -20.76
N TRP A 179 3.37 12.37 -21.28
CA TRP A 179 4.58 12.53 -20.49
C TRP A 179 4.56 13.86 -19.74
N ARG A 180 5.06 13.86 -18.51
CA ARG A 180 5.10 15.02 -17.60
C ARG A 180 6.37 14.98 -16.77
N ASP A 181 6.77 16.14 -16.27
CA ASP A 181 7.86 16.26 -15.31
C ASP A 181 7.58 15.43 -14.04
N TYR A 182 8.61 14.72 -13.59
CA TYR A 182 8.65 13.97 -12.36
C TYR A 182 9.67 14.61 -11.41
N THR A 183 9.18 15.06 -10.25
CA THR A 183 9.95 15.81 -9.25
C THR A 183 10.28 15.00 -8.00
N GLY A 184 10.08 13.68 -8.03
CA GLY A 184 10.41 12.81 -6.91
C GLY A 184 11.92 12.73 -6.64
N TYR A 185 12.27 12.25 -5.45
CA TYR A 185 13.65 12.23 -4.95
C TYR A 185 14.64 11.51 -5.88
N ASP A 186 14.25 10.32 -6.37
CA ASP A 186 15.05 9.57 -7.34
C ASP A 186 14.80 10.12 -8.76
N PRO A 187 15.80 10.61 -9.50
CA PRO A 187 15.60 11.11 -10.86
C PRO A 187 15.27 10.01 -11.88
N HIS A 188 15.33 8.72 -11.52
CA HIS A 188 15.12 7.58 -12.42
C HIS A 188 16.01 7.62 -13.67
N ALA A 189 17.24 8.13 -13.52
CA ALA A 189 18.22 8.20 -14.62
C ALA A 189 18.90 6.85 -14.87
N SER A 190 18.94 5.97 -13.87
CA SER A 190 19.61 4.66 -13.94
C SER A 190 18.66 3.49 -14.25
N HIS A 191 17.34 3.73 -14.28
CA HIS A 191 16.34 2.68 -14.44
C HIS A 191 14.97 3.23 -14.87
N ILE A 192 14.21 2.41 -15.59
CA ILE A 192 12.76 2.59 -15.76
C ILE A 192 12.06 1.99 -14.55
N HIS A 193 11.29 2.79 -13.83
CA HIS A 193 10.34 2.28 -12.85
C HIS A 193 9.01 1.97 -13.52
N ILE A 194 8.51 0.75 -13.34
CA ILE A 194 7.25 0.27 -13.93
C ILE A 194 6.33 -0.19 -12.81
N SER A 195 5.11 0.32 -12.75
CA SER A 195 4.08 -0.09 -11.77
C SER A 195 2.85 -0.68 -12.46
N LEU A 196 2.49 -1.90 -12.09
CA LEU A 196 1.33 -2.62 -12.62
C LEU A 196 0.07 -2.43 -11.76
N SER A 197 -1.10 -2.44 -12.40
CA SER A 197 -2.38 -2.67 -11.74
C SER A 197 -2.49 -4.12 -11.27
N TRP A 198 -3.54 -4.48 -10.52
CA TRP A 198 -3.78 -5.88 -10.17
C TRP A 198 -4.06 -6.78 -11.39
N ASN A 199 -4.66 -6.26 -12.46
CA ASN A 199 -4.80 -7.00 -13.73
C ASN A 199 -3.42 -7.37 -14.30
N GLY A 200 -2.51 -6.38 -14.38
CA GLY A 200 -1.15 -6.57 -14.85
C GLY A 200 -0.36 -7.50 -13.93
N ALA A 201 -0.44 -7.27 -12.62
CA ALA A 201 0.24 -8.07 -11.59
C ALA A 201 -0.14 -9.56 -11.63
N ARG A 202 -1.36 -9.89 -12.05
CA ARG A 202 -1.81 -11.28 -12.24
C ARG A 202 -1.46 -11.87 -13.59
N ALA A 203 -1.06 -11.03 -14.56
CA ALA A 203 -0.93 -11.38 -15.97
C ALA A 203 -2.23 -11.95 -16.55
N HIS A 204 -3.36 -11.31 -16.23
CA HIS A 204 -4.68 -11.71 -16.74
C HIS A 204 -5.10 -10.92 -17.99
N THR A 205 -4.51 -9.76 -18.23
CA THR A 205 -4.84 -8.88 -19.35
C THR A 205 -4.69 -9.54 -20.72
N SER A 206 -5.24 -8.90 -21.76
CA SER A 206 -5.26 -9.43 -23.12
C SER A 206 -3.86 -9.68 -23.70
N PHE A 207 -2.83 -8.93 -23.28
CA PHE A 207 -1.45 -9.19 -23.71
C PHE A 207 -1.01 -10.62 -23.37
N TRP A 208 -1.41 -11.12 -22.20
CA TRP A 208 -0.98 -12.42 -21.69
C TRP A 208 -1.94 -13.56 -22.03
N THR A 209 -3.23 -13.26 -22.21
CA THR A 209 -4.28 -14.28 -22.29
C THR A 209 -5.10 -14.23 -23.57
N GLY A 210 -4.99 -13.16 -24.36
CA GLY A 210 -5.83 -12.88 -25.51
C GLY A 210 -7.24 -12.40 -25.16
N ARG A 211 -7.59 -12.29 -23.88
CA ARG A 211 -8.92 -11.89 -23.39
C ARG A 211 -8.85 -10.62 -22.56
N VAL A 212 -9.79 -9.71 -22.76
CA VAL A 212 -9.95 -8.53 -21.92
C VAL A 212 -10.53 -8.91 -20.55
N TRP A 213 -10.15 -8.16 -19.51
CA TRP A 213 -10.67 -8.35 -18.16
C TRP A 213 -11.21 -7.05 -17.57
N PRO A 214 -12.30 -7.10 -16.76
CA PRO A 214 -12.71 -5.94 -15.98
C PRO A 214 -11.60 -5.54 -14.99
N SER A 215 -11.61 -4.29 -14.56
CA SER A 215 -10.64 -3.78 -13.59
C SER A 215 -10.65 -4.59 -12.30
N ASP A 216 -9.47 -5.08 -11.93
CA ASP A 216 -9.22 -5.75 -10.66
C ASP A 216 -8.77 -4.70 -9.64
N TYR A 217 -9.58 -4.49 -8.61
CA TYR A 217 -9.29 -3.58 -7.50
C TYR A 217 -8.36 -4.20 -6.45
N GLY A 218 -8.01 -5.48 -6.61
CA GLY A 218 -7.08 -6.20 -5.77
C GLY A 218 -7.53 -6.40 -4.34
N THR A 219 -6.61 -6.15 -3.41
CA THR A 219 -6.86 -6.34 -1.98
C THR A 219 -7.31 -5.04 -1.32
N CYS A 220 -8.25 -5.15 -0.40
CA CYS A 220 -8.84 -4.00 0.27
C CYS A 220 -8.33 -3.88 1.70
N GLN A 221 -8.14 -2.64 2.11
CA GLN A 221 -7.99 -2.27 3.50
C GLN A 221 -9.35 -2.41 4.18
N LEU A 222 -9.41 -3.24 5.22
CA LEU A 222 -10.65 -3.47 5.96
C LEU A 222 -10.77 -2.52 7.16
N PHE A 223 -9.63 -2.16 7.75
CA PHE A 223 -9.57 -1.27 8.90
C PHE A 223 -8.66 -0.07 8.64
N GLU A 224 -9.09 1.10 9.08
CA GLU A 224 -8.36 2.36 8.90
C GLU A 224 -6.99 2.31 9.58
N GLY A 225 -5.98 2.88 8.90
CA GLY A 225 -4.58 2.83 9.32
C GLY A 225 -3.94 1.44 9.36
N GLN A 226 -4.64 0.38 8.92
CA GLN A 226 -4.10 -0.99 8.86
C GLN A 226 -3.80 -1.41 7.41
N PRO A 227 -2.87 -2.34 7.17
CA PRO A 227 -2.66 -2.89 5.85
C PRO A 227 -3.90 -3.65 5.33
N ALA A 228 -4.05 -3.70 4.02
CA ALA A 228 -4.95 -4.62 3.36
C ALA A 228 -4.53 -6.07 3.59
N THR A 229 -5.50 -6.98 3.41
CA THR A 229 -5.22 -8.42 3.45
C THR A 229 -4.20 -8.82 2.37
N VAL A 230 -3.54 -9.96 2.53
CA VAL A 230 -2.70 -10.50 1.47
C VAL A 230 -3.54 -10.76 0.21
N PRO A 231 -3.01 -10.50 -1.00
CA PRO A 231 -3.75 -10.71 -2.23
C PRO A 231 -4.27 -12.15 -2.36
N THR A 232 -5.55 -12.30 -2.72
CA THR A 232 -6.16 -13.60 -3.02
C THR A 232 -5.94 -13.97 -4.48
N PRO A 233 -5.97 -15.25 -4.88
CA PRO A 233 -5.90 -15.65 -6.28
C PRO A 233 -7.04 -15.09 -7.13
N GLN A 234 -8.24 -14.97 -6.55
CA GLN A 234 -9.40 -14.42 -7.23
C GLN A 234 -9.26 -12.90 -7.40
N PRO A 235 -9.52 -12.35 -8.60
CA PRO A 235 -9.59 -10.92 -8.83
C PRO A 235 -10.82 -10.34 -8.12
N ARG A 236 -10.72 -9.07 -7.73
CA ARG A 236 -11.82 -8.30 -7.15
C ARG A 236 -12.32 -7.33 -8.19
N ILE A 237 -13.52 -7.59 -8.73
CA ILE A 237 -14.14 -6.77 -9.78
C ILE A 237 -15.08 -5.68 -9.24
N ARG A 238 -15.15 -5.52 -7.92
CA ARG A 238 -15.92 -4.45 -7.26
C ARG A 238 -14.96 -3.52 -6.51
N PRO A 239 -15.20 -2.20 -6.51
CA PRO A 239 -14.40 -1.26 -5.73
C PRO A 239 -14.26 -1.67 -4.27
N CYS A 240 -13.15 -1.24 -3.64
CA CYS A 240 -12.98 -1.46 -2.21
C CYS A 240 -13.98 -0.60 -1.43
N PRO A 241 -14.65 -1.16 -0.41
CA PRO A 241 -15.41 -0.35 0.53
C PRO A 241 -14.46 0.57 1.30
N ALA A 242 -15.02 1.66 1.86
CA ALA A 242 -14.28 2.49 2.80
C ALA A 242 -13.85 1.63 4.02
N PRO A 243 -12.61 1.79 4.51
CA PRO A 243 -12.15 1.03 5.65
C PRO A 243 -12.88 1.46 6.92
N ALA A 244 -13.24 0.50 7.78
CA ALA A 244 -13.90 0.80 9.05
C ALA A 244 -12.87 1.19 10.11
N LEU A 245 -13.28 1.94 11.13
CA LEU A 245 -12.47 2.06 12.34
C LEU A 245 -12.35 0.69 13.03
N PRO A 246 -11.14 0.25 13.42
CA PRO A 246 -10.97 -1.04 14.08
C PRO A 246 -11.64 -1.01 15.46
N PRO A 247 -12.64 -1.88 15.74
CA PRO A 247 -13.30 -1.90 17.05
C PRO A 247 -12.32 -2.21 18.19
N ARG A 248 -11.29 -3.02 17.90
CA ARG A 248 -10.18 -3.31 18.80
C ARG A 248 -8.86 -2.93 18.16
N SER A 249 -8.12 -2.09 18.86
CA SER A 249 -6.79 -1.60 18.49
C SER A 249 -5.77 -1.91 19.59
N SER A 250 -4.53 -1.45 19.44
CA SER A 250 -3.46 -1.64 20.42
C SER A 250 -2.47 -0.48 20.44
N THR A 251 -1.89 -0.23 21.62
CA THR A 251 -0.78 0.71 21.80
C THR A 251 0.55 0.19 21.25
N GLN A 252 0.66 -1.11 20.94
CA GLN A 252 1.91 -1.72 20.46
C GLN A 252 2.33 -1.18 19.08
N PRO A 253 3.65 -1.09 18.79
CA PRO A 253 4.15 -0.64 17.50
C PRO A 253 3.70 -1.56 16.36
N PHE A 254 3.45 -0.95 15.19
CA PHE A 254 3.15 -1.71 13.98
C PHE A 254 4.38 -2.49 13.50
N GLY A 255 4.20 -3.75 13.11
CA GLY A 255 5.29 -4.60 12.60
C GLY A 255 4.92 -5.34 11.33
N TRP A 256 5.82 -5.40 10.36
CA TRP A 256 5.64 -6.12 9.10
C TRP A 256 6.98 -6.53 8.50
N LEU A 257 6.97 -7.14 7.31
CA LEU A 257 8.18 -7.65 6.68
C LEU A 257 9.27 -6.56 6.57
N GLY A 258 10.44 -6.85 7.14
CA GLY A 258 11.58 -5.93 7.21
C GLY A 258 11.64 -5.06 8.46
N SER A 259 10.61 -5.04 9.31
CA SER A 259 10.69 -4.47 10.66
C SER A 259 11.71 -5.19 11.52
N SER A 260 12.32 -4.49 12.47
CA SER A 260 13.18 -5.06 13.51
C SER A 260 13.02 -4.31 14.83
N GLY A 261 13.31 -4.98 15.94
CA GLY A 261 13.32 -4.40 17.28
C GLY A 261 12.72 -5.32 18.33
N GLU A 262 12.75 -4.89 19.59
CA GLU A 262 12.26 -5.67 20.74
C GLU A 262 10.75 -5.99 20.64
N TYR A 263 9.95 -5.08 20.08
CA TYR A 263 8.52 -5.35 19.84
C TYR A 263 8.30 -6.52 18.87
N VAL A 264 9.20 -6.72 17.90
CA VAL A 264 9.16 -7.88 17.00
C VAL A 264 9.50 -9.15 17.76
N ALA A 265 10.54 -9.14 18.61
CA ALA A 265 10.88 -10.28 19.47
C ALA A 265 9.73 -10.64 20.42
N THR A 266 9.06 -9.64 21.00
CA THR A 266 7.85 -9.81 21.82
C THR A 266 6.74 -10.49 21.02
N GLY A 267 6.46 -10.02 19.80
CA GLY A 267 5.48 -10.66 18.92
C GLY A 267 5.84 -12.11 18.58
N GLN A 268 7.12 -12.36 18.27
CA GLN A 268 7.65 -13.71 18.00
C GLN A 268 7.46 -14.65 19.20
N ARG A 269 7.72 -14.17 20.42
CA ARG A 269 7.48 -14.92 21.66
C ARG A 269 6.02 -15.31 21.82
N LEU A 270 5.09 -14.37 21.66
CA LEU A 270 3.64 -14.62 21.79
C LEU A 270 3.12 -15.55 20.69
N LEU A 271 3.75 -15.54 19.51
CA LEU A 271 3.46 -16.46 18.42
C LEU A 271 4.09 -17.85 18.62
N GLY A 272 4.91 -18.06 19.64
CA GLY A 272 5.58 -19.33 19.92
C GLY A 272 6.69 -19.67 18.93
N ILE A 273 7.37 -18.68 18.36
CA ILE A 273 8.47 -18.88 17.40
C ILE A 273 9.79 -18.28 17.91
N GLN A 274 10.90 -18.61 17.25
CA GLN A 274 12.23 -18.09 17.61
C GLN A 274 12.26 -16.55 17.59
N GLN A 275 12.81 -15.97 18.65
CA GLN A 275 12.85 -14.52 18.91
C GLN A 275 14.10 -13.89 18.31
N SER A 276 14.16 -13.80 16.98
CA SER A 276 15.27 -13.11 16.28
C SER A 276 15.27 -11.58 16.45
N GLY A 277 14.14 -10.98 16.83
CA GLY A 277 13.95 -9.52 16.78
C GLY A 277 13.83 -8.95 15.36
N SER A 278 13.94 -9.77 14.30
CA SER A 278 13.74 -9.37 12.91
C SER A 278 12.47 -9.98 12.31
N PHE A 279 11.67 -9.18 11.63
CA PHE A 279 10.43 -9.60 11.00
C PHE A 279 10.71 -10.11 9.59
N GLY A 280 11.14 -11.37 9.51
CA GLY A 280 11.37 -12.09 8.25
C GLY A 280 10.18 -12.92 7.75
N ARG A 281 10.45 -13.80 6.80
CA ARG A 281 9.45 -14.72 6.20
C ARG A 281 8.83 -15.68 7.22
N ALA A 282 9.61 -16.16 8.18
CA ALA A 282 9.12 -17.04 9.24
C ALA A 282 8.09 -16.32 10.13
N THR A 283 8.41 -15.11 10.62
CA THR A 283 7.49 -14.27 11.39
C THR A 283 6.22 -13.96 10.62
N ARG A 284 6.32 -13.56 9.35
CA ARG A 284 5.15 -13.31 8.49
C ARG A 284 4.25 -14.53 8.36
N THR A 285 4.85 -15.72 8.23
CA THR A 285 4.11 -16.99 8.12
C THR A 285 3.38 -17.31 9.42
N ALA A 286 4.05 -17.14 10.57
CA ALA A 286 3.44 -17.33 11.89
C ALA A 286 2.28 -16.36 12.13
N VAL A 287 2.45 -15.07 11.80
CA VAL A 287 1.39 -14.05 11.87
C VAL A 287 0.19 -14.43 11.00
N LEU A 288 0.42 -14.80 9.73
CA LEU A 288 -0.66 -15.22 8.83
C LEU A 288 -1.42 -16.46 9.34
N GLY A 289 -0.72 -17.38 10.00
CA GLY A 289 -1.30 -18.56 10.64
C GLY A 289 -2.14 -18.18 11.85
N TYR A 290 -1.61 -17.31 12.72
CA TYR A 290 -2.34 -16.77 13.87
C TYR A 290 -3.61 -16.03 13.42
N GLN A 291 -3.49 -15.09 12.48
CA GLN A 291 -4.62 -14.34 11.96
C GLN A 291 -5.72 -15.25 11.41
N SER A 292 -5.33 -16.32 10.71
CA SER A 292 -6.30 -17.30 10.20
C SER A 292 -7.02 -18.09 11.30
N ARG A 293 -6.35 -18.43 12.41
CA ARG A 293 -6.95 -19.19 13.53
C ARG A 293 -7.80 -18.34 14.46
N HIS A 294 -7.56 -17.03 14.50
CA HIS A 294 -8.26 -16.10 15.40
C HIS A 294 -9.27 -15.21 14.67
N ASP A 295 -9.67 -15.62 13.46
CA ASP A 295 -10.64 -14.94 12.61
C ASP A 295 -10.32 -13.45 12.41
N LEU A 296 -9.05 -13.13 12.18
CA LEU A 296 -8.55 -11.79 11.90
C LEU A 296 -8.33 -11.58 10.39
N PRO A 297 -8.32 -10.32 9.90
CA PRO A 297 -7.83 -10.01 8.57
C PRO A 297 -6.42 -10.58 8.36
N ARG A 298 -6.22 -11.33 7.28
CA ARG A 298 -4.91 -11.92 6.96
C ARG A 298 -3.98 -10.90 6.31
N THR A 299 -3.50 -9.92 7.06
CA THR A 299 -2.57 -8.88 6.59
C THR A 299 -1.12 -9.35 6.55
N GLY A 300 -0.76 -10.35 7.37
CA GLY A 300 0.60 -10.80 7.58
C GLY A 300 1.49 -9.79 8.32
N ALA A 301 0.88 -8.78 8.94
CA ALA A 301 1.51 -7.81 9.80
C ALA A 301 1.09 -8.02 11.26
N LEU A 302 1.97 -7.68 12.20
CA LEU A 302 1.60 -7.36 13.57
C LEU A 302 0.88 -5.99 13.56
N ASP A 303 -0.31 -5.98 12.95
CA ASP A 303 -1.19 -4.82 12.86
C ASP A 303 -1.97 -4.62 14.18
N LYS A 304 -2.70 -3.51 14.29
CA LYS A 304 -3.36 -3.14 15.55
C LYS A 304 -4.40 -4.18 16.01
N PRO A 305 -5.26 -4.74 15.15
CA PRO A 305 -6.14 -5.84 15.53
C PRO A 305 -5.40 -7.11 15.95
N THR A 306 -4.29 -7.45 15.28
CA THR A 306 -3.47 -8.62 15.63
C THR A 306 -2.83 -8.46 17.00
N TRP A 307 -2.28 -7.28 17.32
CA TRP A 307 -1.77 -6.99 18.66
C TRP A 307 -2.85 -7.00 19.74
N ALA A 308 -4.02 -6.43 19.45
CA ALA A 308 -5.16 -6.44 20.37
C ALA A 308 -5.61 -7.86 20.74
N SER A 309 -5.42 -8.82 19.81
CA SER A 309 -5.67 -10.24 20.00
C SER A 309 -4.53 -10.93 20.76
N LEU A 310 -3.27 -10.74 20.33
CA LEU A 310 -2.07 -11.38 20.93
C LEU A 310 -1.77 -10.91 22.36
N MET A 311 -2.01 -9.63 22.65
CA MET A 311 -1.64 -9.00 23.92
C MET A 311 -2.80 -8.13 24.45
N PRO A 312 -3.83 -8.77 25.05
CA PRO A 312 -5.03 -8.06 25.51
C PRO A 312 -4.78 -6.92 26.49
N SER A 313 -3.69 -6.95 27.26
CA SER A 313 -3.29 -5.88 28.19
C SER A 313 -2.95 -4.55 27.51
N THR A 314 -2.68 -4.55 26.20
CA THR A 314 -2.37 -3.34 25.41
C THR A 314 -3.53 -2.88 24.55
N ARG A 315 -4.69 -3.52 24.70
CA ARG A 315 -5.86 -3.31 23.85
C ARG A 315 -6.49 -1.95 24.13
N VAL A 316 -6.89 -1.27 23.06
CA VAL A 316 -7.73 -0.08 23.09
C VAL A 316 -9.05 -0.42 22.42
N LEU A 317 -10.17 -0.09 23.07
CA LEU A 317 -11.52 -0.27 22.52
C LEU A 317 -11.99 1.04 21.88
N ASN A 318 -12.36 0.98 20.60
CA ASN A 318 -13.00 2.08 19.87
C ASN A 318 -14.52 1.89 19.77
N VAL A 319 -15.07 1.07 20.66
CA VAL A 319 -16.48 0.70 20.76
C VAL A 319 -16.85 0.55 22.24
N PRO A 320 -18.12 0.70 22.61
CA PRO A 320 -18.56 0.45 23.98
C PRO A 320 -18.29 -1.01 24.40
N SER A 321 -18.12 -1.21 25.72
CA SER A 321 -18.14 -2.55 26.30
C SER A 321 -19.59 -3.01 26.41
N TRP A 322 -19.93 -4.10 25.72
CA TRP A 322 -21.28 -4.66 25.68
C TRP A 322 -21.32 -6.07 26.29
N THR A 323 -22.40 -6.38 27.00
CA THR A 323 -22.87 -7.75 27.17
C THR A 323 -23.42 -8.31 25.86
N ALA A 324 -23.65 -9.62 25.77
CA ALA A 324 -24.25 -10.25 24.58
C ALA A 324 -25.62 -9.62 24.25
N ALA A 325 -26.48 -9.45 25.28
CA ALA A 325 -27.79 -8.82 25.15
C ALA A 325 -27.70 -7.34 24.69
N GLN A 326 -26.79 -6.54 25.27
CA GLN A 326 -26.60 -5.15 24.85
C GLN A 326 -26.14 -5.04 23.40
N ALA A 327 -25.23 -5.91 22.96
CA ALA A 327 -24.77 -5.94 21.58
C ALA A 327 -25.87 -6.38 20.60
N ALA A 328 -26.73 -7.33 21.01
CA ALA A 328 -27.87 -7.76 20.20
C ALA A 328 -28.86 -6.61 20.06
N GLN A 329 -29.24 -5.97 21.16
CA GLN A 329 -30.16 -4.83 21.18
C GLN A 329 -29.65 -3.67 20.32
N TRP A 330 -28.36 -3.34 20.41
CA TRP A 330 -27.73 -2.35 19.56
C TRP A 330 -27.87 -2.69 18.06
N GLY A 331 -27.71 -3.97 17.71
CA GLY A 331 -27.90 -4.45 16.34
C GLY A 331 -29.35 -4.33 15.84
N CYS A 332 -30.33 -4.62 16.70
CA CYS A 332 -31.76 -4.51 16.39
C CYS A 332 -32.21 -3.04 16.23
N ASP A 333 -31.87 -2.18 17.20
CA ASP A 333 -32.46 -0.85 17.31
C ASP A 333 -31.61 0.22 16.62
N GLU A 334 -30.36 0.39 17.07
CA GLU A 334 -29.51 1.51 16.64
C GLU A 334 -28.96 1.29 15.22
N ALA A 335 -28.55 0.06 14.92
CA ALA A 335 -27.96 -0.27 13.63
C ALA A 335 -29.02 -0.64 12.56
N GLY A 336 -30.30 -0.77 12.96
CA GLY A 336 -31.39 -1.12 12.06
C GLY A 336 -31.25 -2.50 11.44
N SER A 337 -30.78 -3.50 12.20
CA SER A 337 -30.58 -4.89 11.76
C SER A 337 -29.72 -5.02 10.48
N PRO A 338 -28.45 -4.60 10.53
CA PRO A 338 -27.61 -4.51 9.34
C PRO A 338 -27.43 -5.86 8.67
N THR A 339 -27.45 -5.86 7.33
CA THR A 339 -27.11 -7.06 6.56
C THR A 339 -25.59 -7.24 6.53
N LEU A 340 -25.10 -8.38 7.05
CA LEU A 340 -23.66 -8.66 7.12
C LEU A 340 -23.29 -9.91 6.31
N HIS A 341 -22.17 -9.82 5.62
CA HIS A 341 -21.58 -10.86 4.78
C HIS A 341 -20.16 -11.19 5.24
N ARG A 342 -19.71 -12.39 4.85
CA ARG A 342 -18.30 -12.76 5.02
C ARG A 342 -17.39 -11.74 4.33
N ARG A 343 -16.34 -11.34 5.06
CA ARG A 343 -15.34 -10.29 4.77
C ARG A 343 -15.76 -8.87 5.11
N ASP A 344 -16.98 -8.66 5.60
CA ASP A 344 -17.35 -7.37 6.17
C ASP A 344 -16.53 -7.10 7.43
N ALA A 345 -16.34 -5.82 7.74
CA ALA A 345 -15.58 -5.38 8.90
C ALA A 345 -16.20 -4.13 9.52
N GLY A 346 -16.07 -4.00 10.84
CA GLY A 346 -16.49 -2.81 11.58
C GLY A 346 -17.32 -3.11 12.82
N ARG A 347 -17.96 -2.06 13.34
CA ARG A 347 -18.72 -2.10 14.59
C ARG A 347 -19.88 -3.09 14.57
N ALA A 348 -20.60 -3.19 13.45
CA ALA A 348 -21.73 -4.13 13.32
C ALA A 348 -21.30 -5.59 13.41
N VAL A 349 -20.17 -5.94 12.78
CA VAL A 349 -19.58 -7.27 12.89
C VAL A 349 -19.10 -7.52 14.32
N TYR A 350 -18.51 -6.52 14.98
CA TYR A 350 -18.11 -6.66 16.38
C TYR A 350 -19.31 -6.92 17.30
N ALA A 351 -20.43 -6.20 17.10
CA ALA A 351 -21.66 -6.42 17.83
C ALA A 351 -22.16 -7.86 17.63
N LEU A 352 -22.25 -8.32 16.38
CA LEU A 352 -22.62 -9.70 16.05
C LEU A 352 -21.75 -10.73 16.80
N GLN A 353 -20.43 -10.54 16.78
CA GLN A 353 -19.49 -11.44 17.45
C GLN A 353 -19.65 -11.46 18.98
N VAL A 354 -20.05 -10.32 19.58
CA VAL A 354 -20.36 -10.24 21.02
C VAL A 354 -21.70 -10.92 21.30
N SER A 355 -22.74 -10.68 20.49
CA SER A 355 -24.07 -11.30 20.62
C SER A 355 -24.08 -12.81 20.44
N LEU A 356 -23.20 -13.33 19.57
CA LEU A 356 -22.98 -14.76 19.38
C LEU A 356 -22.08 -15.37 20.46
N GLU A 357 -21.57 -14.57 21.40
CA GLU A 357 -20.69 -14.99 22.47
C GLU A 357 -19.39 -15.67 22.01
N LEU A 358 -18.89 -15.31 20.81
CA LEU A 358 -17.68 -15.92 20.25
C LEU A 358 -16.48 -15.81 21.21
N PRO A 359 -15.43 -16.64 21.08
CA PRO A 359 -14.23 -16.52 21.92
C PRO A 359 -13.69 -15.07 21.93
N PRO A 360 -13.26 -14.52 23.08
CA PRO A 360 -12.81 -13.12 23.15
C PRO A 360 -11.71 -12.77 22.13
N ALA A 361 -10.84 -13.71 21.76
CA ALA A 361 -9.79 -13.48 20.76
C ALA A 361 -10.31 -13.30 19.32
N TRP A 362 -11.55 -13.74 19.04
CA TRP A 362 -12.21 -13.66 17.73
C TRP A 362 -13.12 -12.43 17.61
N ARG A 363 -13.50 -11.81 18.74
CA ARG A 363 -14.28 -10.57 18.75
C ARG A 363 -13.40 -9.39 18.34
N ASN A 364 -13.17 -9.22 17.05
CA ASN A 364 -12.26 -8.22 16.49
C ASN A 364 -12.93 -7.30 15.45
N GLY A 365 -14.19 -7.59 15.11
CA GLY A 365 -14.96 -6.83 14.15
C GLY A 365 -14.71 -7.21 12.69
N TYR A 366 -14.05 -8.33 12.39
CA TYR A 366 -13.93 -8.87 11.03
C TYR A 366 -14.71 -10.17 10.88
N PHE A 367 -15.55 -10.23 9.85
CA PHE A 367 -16.42 -11.38 9.58
C PHE A 367 -15.64 -12.39 8.74
N GLY A 368 -14.77 -13.16 9.38
CA GLY A 368 -13.95 -14.16 8.71
C GLY A 368 -14.66 -15.51 8.54
N ARG A 369 -13.88 -16.58 8.48
CA ARG A 369 -14.40 -17.95 8.30
C ARG A 369 -14.97 -18.52 9.60
N GLY A 370 -14.36 -18.18 10.74
CA GLY A 370 -14.83 -18.61 12.05
C GLY A 370 -16.21 -18.02 12.35
N THR A 371 -16.36 -16.70 12.24
CA THR A 371 -17.65 -16.01 12.40
C THR A 371 -18.71 -16.58 11.45
N ALA A 372 -18.33 -16.92 10.20
CA ALA A 372 -19.26 -17.53 9.24
C ALA A 372 -19.78 -18.91 9.65
N ALA A 373 -18.91 -19.76 10.18
CA ALA A 373 -19.32 -21.08 10.68
C ALA A 373 -20.28 -20.94 11.87
N GLU A 374 -20.01 -19.99 12.77
CA GLU A 374 -20.84 -19.74 13.96
C GLU A 374 -22.21 -19.15 13.59
N VAL A 375 -22.27 -18.29 12.58
CA VAL A 375 -23.56 -17.81 12.04
C VAL A 375 -24.37 -18.96 11.46
N ILE A 376 -23.74 -19.85 10.70
CA ILE A 376 -24.39 -21.05 10.13
C ILE A 376 -24.94 -21.93 11.25
N GLU A 377 -24.13 -22.24 12.26
CA GLU A 377 -24.53 -23.08 13.38
C GLU A 377 -25.65 -22.42 14.22
N PHE A 378 -25.54 -21.11 14.44
CA PHE A 378 -26.61 -20.33 15.07
C PHE A 378 -27.91 -20.45 14.29
N LYS A 379 -27.89 -20.25 12.96
CA LYS A 379 -29.09 -20.35 12.12
C LYS A 379 -29.69 -21.74 12.14
N ALA A 380 -28.87 -22.79 12.09
CA ALA A 380 -29.32 -24.18 12.19
C ALA A 380 -30.07 -24.44 13.51
N ARG A 381 -29.56 -23.94 14.65
CA ARG A 381 -30.22 -24.06 15.96
C ARG A 381 -31.56 -23.31 16.06
N HIS A 382 -31.81 -22.33 15.19
CA HIS A 382 -33.02 -21.50 15.18
C HIS A 382 -33.92 -21.76 13.97
N GLY A 383 -33.70 -22.85 13.22
CA GLY A 383 -34.51 -23.18 12.04
C GLY A 383 -34.43 -22.18 10.88
N LEU A 384 -33.33 -21.41 10.80
CA LEU A 384 -33.09 -20.43 9.75
C LEU A 384 -32.22 -21.03 8.61
N PRO A 385 -32.24 -20.45 7.40
CA PRO A 385 -31.49 -20.97 6.26
C PRO A 385 -29.98 -21.09 6.50
N ASP A 386 -29.39 -22.21 6.06
CA ASP A 386 -27.97 -22.54 6.18
C ASP A 386 -27.09 -21.70 5.24
N THR A 387 -26.88 -20.44 5.62
CA THR A 387 -26.03 -19.48 4.91
C THR A 387 -25.32 -18.59 5.93
N ALA A 388 -24.11 -18.15 5.63
CA ALA A 388 -23.41 -17.15 6.45
C ALA A 388 -23.94 -15.71 6.28
N LEU A 389 -25.07 -15.50 5.59
CA LEU A 389 -25.73 -14.20 5.50
C LEU A 389 -26.47 -13.92 6.81
N VAL A 390 -26.21 -12.75 7.39
CA VAL A 390 -26.89 -12.22 8.56
C VAL A 390 -27.85 -11.13 8.08
N GLY A 391 -29.15 -11.39 8.16
CA GLY A 391 -30.21 -10.41 7.95
C GLY A 391 -31.00 -10.10 9.22
N ALA A 392 -32.13 -9.42 9.06
CA ALA A 392 -33.02 -9.05 10.17
C ALA A 392 -33.53 -10.26 10.96
N GLU A 393 -33.67 -11.42 10.32
CA GLU A 393 -34.08 -12.67 10.97
C GLU A 393 -33.07 -13.16 12.02
N VAL A 394 -31.78 -12.96 11.76
CA VAL A 394 -30.71 -13.35 12.69
C VAL A 394 -30.68 -12.39 13.87
N TRP A 395 -30.79 -11.08 13.63
CA TRP A 395 -30.85 -10.08 14.69
C TRP A 395 -32.08 -10.26 15.59
N ALA A 396 -33.25 -10.51 15.00
CA ALA A 396 -34.46 -10.81 15.76
C ALA A 396 -34.28 -12.02 16.69
N ALA A 397 -33.67 -13.11 16.20
CA ALA A 397 -33.37 -14.28 17.02
C ALA A 397 -32.35 -13.97 18.14
N LEU A 398 -31.34 -13.13 17.88
CA LEU A 398 -30.35 -12.70 18.88
C LEU A 398 -30.98 -11.83 19.97
N CYS A 399 -31.89 -10.92 19.62
CA CYS A 399 -32.55 -10.02 20.57
C CYS A 399 -33.57 -10.73 21.46
N GLN A 400 -34.05 -11.90 21.06
CA GLN A 400 -34.96 -12.73 21.85
C GLN A 400 -34.23 -13.67 22.83
N ARG A 401 -32.91 -13.80 22.74
CA ARG A 401 -32.11 -14.54 23.72
C ARG A 401 -32.13 -13.81 25.06
N ARG A 402 -32.75 -14.42 26.07
CA ARG A 402 -32.67 -13.99 27.48
C ARG A 402 -31.45 -14.57 28.16
#